data_AF-A0A2M9BNB9-F1
#
_entry.id   AF-A0A2M9BNB9-F1
#
_cell.length_a   1.000
_cell.length_b   1.000
_cell.length_c   1.000
_cell.angle_alpha   90.00
_cell.angle_beta   90.00
_cell.angle_gamma   90.00
#
_symmetry.space_group_name_H-M   'P 1'
#
loop_
_entity.id
_entity.type
_entity.pdbx_description
1 polymer ?
#
loop_
_entity_poly.entity_id
_entity_poly.type
_entity_poly.pdbx_seq_one_letter_code
_entity_poly.pdbx_strand_id
1 'polypeptide(L)'
;MIPPELFAWLAQPADFAAGAALYAQLGGSPVYQQLFAAGTTGYSRQVLRRELQALASNPAPPAPMAPAPAVSKPAPVPAPAAQVTTHVDAPDLPVVRAQLRALRDERSQLHAQLTALGRKARGAAALRILDIGDEVTRLLKLEDHVLAHGQLPAGPVALADITDEGELRRRLSNLVALRAKLRKNEKRAGELPGVEADIDLIRTKLNRTTRV
;
A
#
# COMPACT_ATOMS: atom_id res chain seq x y z
N MET A 1 2.50 -13.02 -36.44
CA MET A 1 2.71 -11.64 -36.94
C MET A 1 2.42 -10.72 -35.77
N ILE A 2 3.33 -9.83 -35.38
CA ILE A 2 3.14 -8.96 -34.21
C ILE A 2 2.21 -7.80 -34.63
N PRO A 3 1.10 -7.54 -33.92
CA PRO A 3 0.16 -6.49 -34.31
C PRO A 3 0.78 -5.09 -34.11
N PRO A 4 0.58 -4.16 -35.05
CA PRO A 4 1.12 -2.80 -34.95
C PRO A 4 0.57 -2.03 -33.73
N GLU A 5 -0.62 -2.42 -33.28
CA GLU A 5 -1.29 -1.91 -32.08
C GLU A 5 -0.45 -2.11 -30.81
N LEU A 6 0.37 -3.16 -30.75
CA LEU A 6 1.28 -3.42 -29.63
C LEU A 6 2.32 -2.31 -29.48
N PHE A 7 2.93 -1.89 -30.59
CA PHE A 7 3.96 -0.85 -30.58
C PHE A 7 3.35 0.53 -30.27
N ALA A 8 2.17 0.82 -30.81
CA ALA A 8 1.43 2.04 -30.49
C ALA A 8 1.09 2.12 -28.99
N TRP A 9 0.63 1.02 -28.40
CA TRP A 9 0.33 0.96 -26.98
C TRP A 9 1.58 1.07 -26.10
N LEU A 10 2.69 0.42 -26.48
CA LEU A 10 3.95 0.50 -25.74
C LEU A 10 4.58 1.92 -25.78
N ALA A 11 4.35 2.67 -26.85
CA ALA A 11 4.77 4.07 -26.96
C ALA A 11 3.94 5.00 -26.07
N GLN A 12 2.63 4.74 -25.93
CA GLN A 12 1.72 5.53 -25.11
C GLN A 12 0.77 4.62 -24.29
N PRO A 13 1.23 4.09 -23.14
CA PRO A 13 0.43 3.17 -22.32
C PRO A 13 -0.62 3.92 -21.51
N ALA A 14 -1.71 4.33 -22.16
CA ALA A 14 -2.78 5.11 -21.53
C ALA A 14 -3.86 4.23 -20.89
N ASP A 15 -4.38 3.24 -21.62
CA ASP A 15 -5.46 2.38 -21.14
C ASP A 15 -4.98 0.97 -20.79
N PHE A 16 -5.17 0.58 -19.53
CA PHE A 16 -4.82 -0.75 -19.02
C PHE A 16 -5.72 -1.85 -19.60
N ALA A 17 -7.01 -1.57 -19.81
CA ALA A 17 -7.94 -2.57 -20.32
C ALA A 17 -7.59 -2.93 -21.77
N ALA A 18 -7.31 -1.93 -22.62
CA ALA A 18 -6.79 -2.15 -23.96
C ALA A 18 -5.49 -2.97 -23.98
N GLY A 19 -4.54 -2.67 -23.09
CA GLY A 19 -3.28 -3.42 -22.99
C GLY A 19 -3.48 -4.88 -22.56
N ALA A 20 -4.37 -5.13 -21.60
CA ALA A 20 -4.70 -6.48 -21.14
C ALA A 20 -5.39 -7.30 -22.24
N ALA A 21 -6.27 -6.67 -23.02
CA ALA A 21 -6.91 -7.29 -24.19
C ALA A 21 -5.88 -7.66 -25.27
N LEU A 22 -4.94 -6.77 -25.57
CA LEU A 22 -3.83 -7.03 -26.49
C LEU A 22 -2.97 -8.22 -26.01
N TYR A 23 -2.68 -8.29 -24.72
CA TYR A 23 -1.91 -9.40 -24.14
C TYR A 23 -2.63 -10.75 -24.28
N ALA A 24 -3.95 -10.77 -24.07
CA ALA A 24 -4.77 -11.97 -24.23
C ALA A 24 -4.81 -12.43 -25.70
N GLN A 25 -4.96 -11.50 -26.65
CA GLN A 25 -4.96 -11.80 -28.08
C GLN A 25 -3.62 -12.39 -28.57
N LEU A 26 -2.51 -11.98 -27.96
CA LEU A 26 -1.17 -12.47 -28.30
C LEU A 26 -0.82 -13.82 -27.68
N GLY A 27 -1.75 -14.46 -26.95
CA GLY A 27 -1.52 -15.78 -26.36
C GLY A 27 -0.53 -15.77 -25.20
N GLY A 28 -0.48 -14.67 -24.44
CA GLY A 28 0.35 -14.56 -23.24
C GLY A 28 -0.01 -15.57 -22.14
N SER A 29 0.81 -15.64 -21.08
CA SER A 29 0.65 -16.64 -20.01
C SER A 29 -0.72 -16.52 -19.30
N PRO A 30 -1.44 -17.63 -19.07
CA PRO A 30 -2.75 -17.62 -18.41
C PRO A 30 -2.69 -17.09 -16.97
N VAL A 31 -1.54 -17.24 -16.29
CA VAL A 31 -1.32 -16.71 -14.94
C VAL A 31 -1.41 -15.18 -14.94
N TYR A 32 -0.80 -14.53 -15.93
CA TYR A 32 -0.84 -13.07 -16.04
C TYR A 32 -2.18 -12.57 -16.58
N GLN A 33 -2.87 -13.34 -17.41
CA GLN A 33 -4.25 -13.00 -17.80
C GLN A 33 -5.18 -12.92 -16.58
N GLN A 34 -5.07 -13.87 -15.64
CA GLN A 34 -5.82 -13.81 -14.37
C GLN A 34 -5.43 -12.60 -13.53
N LEU A 35 -4.13 -12.26 -13.47
CA LEU A 35 -3.65 -11.07 -12.77
C LEU A 35 -4.25 -9.79 -13.37
N PHE A 36 -4.37 -9.70 -14.70
CA PHE A 36 -4.94 -8.53 -15.37
C PHE A 36 -6.47 -8.46 -15.25
N ALA A 37 -7.14 -9.62 -15.20
CA ALA A 37 -8.58 -9.72 -14.94
C ALA A 37 -8.94 -9.29 -13.51
N ALA A 38 -8.04 -9.47 -12.54
CA ALA A 38 -8.25 -9.06 -11.15
C ALA A 38 -8.27 -7.53 -10.93
N GLY A 39 -7.88 -6.75 -11.94
CA GLY A 39 -8.01 -5.29 -11.94
C GLY A 39 -6.69 -4.52 -12.01
N THR A 40 -6.82 -3.20 -12.06
CA THR A 40 -5.69 -2.30 -12.31
C THR A 40 -5.03 -1.84 -11.01
N THR A 41 -3.75 -2.15 -10.85
CA THR A 41 -2.88 -1.66 -9.78
C THR A 41 -1.57 -1.16 -10.39
N GLY A 42 -0.77 -0.39 -9.65
CA GLY A 42 0.56 0.03 -10.14
C GLY A 42 1.44 -1.16 -10.53
N TYR A 43 1.37 -2.24 -9.75
CA TYR A 43 2.07 -3.49 -10.03
C TYR A 43 1.57 -4.18 -11.31
N SER A 44 0.25 -4.35 -11.48
CA SER A 44 -0.29 -5.01 -12.67
C SER A 44 -0.01 -4.21 -13.95
N ARG A 45 0.04 -2.87 -13.91
CA ARG A 45 0.48 -2.05 -15.05
C ARG A 45 1.95 -2.30 -15.43
N GLN A 46 2.85 -2.37 -14.45
CA GLN A 46 4.27 -2.63 -14.70
C GLN A 46 4.48 -4.03 -15.29
N VAL A 47 3.81 -5.04 -14.74
CA VAL A 47 3.86 -6.42 -15.24
C VAL A 47 3.30 -6.49 -16.66
N LEU A 48 2.14 -5.90 -16.93
CA LEU A 48 1.53 -5.87 -18.26
C LEU A 48 2.47 -5.28 -19.31
N ARG A 49 3.09 -4.13 -19.02
CA ARG A 49 4.06 -3.51 -19.93
C ARG A 49 5.26 -4.40 -20.20
N ARG A 50 5.84 -5.00 -19.16
CA ARG A 50 7.00 -5.90 -19.28
C ARG A 50 6.68 -7.11 -20.15
N GLU A 51 5.54 -7.74 -19.92
CA GLU A 51 5.13 -8.95 -20.65
C GLU A 51 4.78 -8.64 -22.12
N LEU A 52 4.10 -7.53 -22.39
CA LEU A 52 3.86 -7.06 -23.77
C LEU A 52 5.15 -6.72 -24.51
N GLN A 53 6.13 -6.13 -23.82
CA GLN A 53 7.46 -5.88 -24.39
C GLN A 53 8.21 -7.18 -24.69
N ALA A 54 8.11 -8.19 -23.82
CA ALA A 54 8.71 -9.50 -24.05
C ALA A 54 8.11 -10.20 -25.30
N LEU A 55 6.79 -10.10 -25.49
CA LEU A 55 6.11 -10.60 -26.69
C LEU A 55 6.49 -9.82 -27.95
N ALA A 56 6.72 -8.51 -27.84
CA ALA A 56 7.20 -7.69 -28.95
C ALA A 56 8.63 -8.05 -29.37
N SER A 57 9.46 -8.51 -28.43
CA SER A 57 10.88 -8.80 -28.65
C SER A 57 11.18 -10.23 -29.10
N ASN A 58 10.20 -11.16 -29.16
CA ASN A 58 10.46 -12.55 -29.49
C ASN A 58 9.37 -13.19 -30.37
N PRO A 59 9.64 -13.55 -31.64
CA PRO A 59 8.73 -14.35 -32.45
C PRO A 59 8.87 -15.83 -32.06
N ALA A 60 7.82 -16.40 -31.46
CA ALA A 60 7.78 -17.72 -30.83
C ALA A 60 8.17 -18.92 -31.75
N PRO A 61 8.42 -20.12 -31.17
CA PRO A 61 7.30 -20.98 -30.71
C PRO A 61 7.43 -21.47 -29.24
N PRO A 62 6.32 -21.89 -28.61
CA PRO A 62 6.30 -22.49 -27.28
C PRO A 62 6.49 -24.02 -27.35
N ALA A 63 7.24 -24.61 -26.42
CA ALA A 63 7.33 -26.07 -26.19
C ALA A 63 7.65 -26.37 -24.70
N PRO A 64 7.37 -27.60 -24.22
CA PRO A 64 6.73 -27.86 -22.92
C PRO A 64 7.66 -27.86 -21.70
N MET A 65 7.03 -27.75 -20.52
CA MET A 65 7.62 -27.84 -19.18
C MET A 65 8.60 -29.01 -19.04
N ALA A 66 9.83 -28.69 -18.64
CA ALA A 66 10.81 -29.58 -18.00
C ALA A 66 11.61 -28.76 -16.96
N PRO A 67 12.18 -29.41 -15.92
CA PRO A 67 12.47 -28.78 -14.64
C PRO A 67 13.65 -27.81 -14.69
N ALA A 68 13.67 -26.88 -13.73
CA ALA A 68 14.60 -25.76 -13.61
C ALA A 68 16.08 -26.11 -13.90
N PRO A 69 16.77 -25.31 -14.73
CA PRO A 69 18.22 -25.24 -14.72
C PRO A 69 18.73 -24.01 -13.97
N ALA A 70 19.99 -24.13 -13.56
CA ALA A 70 20.73 -23.32 -12.61
C ALA A 70 20.72 -21.81 -12.85
N VAL A 71 20.79 -21.11 -11.71
CA VAL A 71 21.08 -19.68 -11.52
C VAL A 71 22.19 -19.22 -12.47
N SER A 72 21.82 -18.53 -13.54
CA SER A 72 22.77 -17.78 -14.36
C SER A 72 22.95 -16.39 -13.77
N LYS A 73 24.21 -16.08 -13.46
CA LYS A 73 24.72 -14.83 -12.89
C LYS A 73 24.19 -13.61 -13.66
N PRO A 74 23.65 -12.56 -13.00
CA PRO A 74 23.11 -11.41 -13.72
C PRO A 74 24.23 -10.67 -14.46
N ALA A 75 24.00 -10.37 -15.74
CA ALA A 75 24.79 -9.40 -16.49
C ALA A 75 24.60 -7.99 -15.89
N PRO A 76 25.63 -7.12 -15.93
CA PRO A 76 25.54 -5.79 -15.36
C PRO A 76 24.58 -4.94 -16.19
N VAL A 77 23.44 -4.62 -15.61
CA VAL A 77 22.49 -3.63 -16.15
C VAL A 77 23.18 -2.26 -16.11
N PRO A 78 23.15 -1.46 -17.20
CA PRO A 78 23.68 -0.10 -17.18
C PRO A 78 22.99 0.71 -16.09
N ALA A 79 23.80 1.35 -15.24
CA ALA A 79 23.35 2.13 -14.11
C ALA A 79 22.32 3.19 -14.56
N PRO A 80 21.15 3.28 -13.91
CA PRO A 80 20.24 4.39 -14.14
C PRO A 80 20.98 5.69 -13.79
N ALA A 81 20.87 6.69 -14.68
CA ALA A 81 21.37 8.03 -14.41
C ALA A 81 20.88 8.49 -13.03
N ALA A 82 21.84 8.83 -12.17
CA ALA A 82 21.58 9.27 -10.81
C ALA A 82 20.66 10.49 -10.86
N GLN A 83 19.39 10.28 -10.55
CA GLN A 83 18.49 11.37 -10.20
C GLN A 83 19.09 11.99 -8.94
N VAL A 84 19.57 13.22 -9.09
CA VAL A 84 20.02 14.08 -7.98
C VAL A 84 18.80 14.32 -7.12
N THR A 85 18.54 13.39 -6.21
CA THR A 85 17.62 13.58 -5.10
C THR A 85 18.37 14.49 -4.16
N THR A 86 17.97 15.76 -4.13
CA THR A 86 18.31 16.66 -3.04
C THR A 86 17.92 15.96 -1.74
N HIS A 87 18.93 15.42 -1.06
CA HIS A 87 18.78 14.69 0.18
C HIS A 87 18.31 15.71 1.21
N VAL A 88 17.00 15.77 1.46
CA VAL A 88 16.50 16.44 2.66
C VAL A 88 17.03 15.58 3.80
N ASP A 89 17.97 16.12 4.57
CA ASP A 89 18.50 15.46 5.76
C ASP A 89 17.36 15.29 6.77
N ALA A 90 16.69 14.15 6.67
CA ALA A 90 15.60 13.73 7.53
C ALA A 90 16.15 12.64 8.47
N PRO A 91 16.69 13.01 9.65
CA PRO A 91 17.37 12.08 10.56
C PRO A 91 16.46 10.93 11.04
N ASP A 92 15.14 11.14 11.00
CA ASP A 92 14.16 10.15 11.43
C ASP A 92 13.79 9.12 10.36
N LEU A 93 14.02 9.42 9.08
CA LEU A 93 13.62 8.55 7.96
C LEU A 93 14.23 7.13 8.03
N PRO A 94 15.52 6.96 8.39
CA PRO A 94 16.11 5.62 8.58
C PRO A 94 15.41 4.80 9.66
N VAL A 95 14.95 5.44 10.75
CA VAL A 95 14.24 4.76 11.86
C VAL A 95 12.91 4.21 11.37
N VAL A 96 12.14 5.02 10.64
CA VAL A 96 10.84 4.64 10.07
C VAL A 96 10.99 3.47 9.10
N ARG A 97 11.99 3.54 8.22
CA ARG A 97 12.28 2.47 7.25
C ARG A 97 12.73 1.17 7.91
N ALA A 98 13.52 1.25 8.98
CA ALA A 98 13.90 0.08 9.76
C ALA A 98 12.68 -0.61 10.39
N GLN A 99 11.76 0.17 10.96
CA GLN A 99 10.51 -0.35 11.53
C GLN A 99 9.60 -0.99 10.46
N LEU A 100 9.44 -0.33 9.31
CA LEU A 100 8.68 -0.88 8.17
C LEU A 100 9.24 -2.22 7.70
N ARG A 101 10.58 -2.33 7.61
CA ARG A 101 11.24 -3.58 7.24
C ARG A 101 10.96 -4.68 8.26
N ALA A 102 11.17 -4.41 9.54
CA ALA A 102 10.93 -5.38 10.61
C ALA A 102 9.50 -5.92 10.60
N LEU A 103 8.50 -5.05 10.43
CA LEU A 103 7.09 -5.46 10.34
C LEU A 103 6.79 -6.29 9.10
N ARG A 104 7.38 -5.95 7.95
CA ARG A 104 7.21 -6.73 6.70
C ARG A 104 7.84 -8.11 6.82
N ASP A 105 9.00 -8.20 7.47
CA ASP A 105 9.69 -9.47 7.73
C ASP A 105 8.87 -10.33 8.70
N GLU A 106 8.37 -9.76 9.80
CA GLU A 106 7.47 -10.44 10.75
C GLU A 106 6.21 -10.97 10.05
N ARG A 107 5.54 -10.13 9.26
CA ARG A 107 4.34 -10.53 8.50
C ARG A 107 4.64 -11.68 7.54
N SER A 108 5.76 -11.61 6.83
CA SER A 108 6.17 -12.66 5.89
C SER A 108 6.43 -13.98 6.61
N GLN A 109 7.11 -13.93 7.75
CA GLN A 109 7.35 -15.09 8.61
C GLN A 109 6.04 -15.70 9.13
N LEU A 110 5.10 -14.88 9.62
CA LEU A 110 3.80 -15.35 10.11
C LEU A 110 3.00 -16.02 8.99
N HIS A 111 2.95 -15.43 7.80
CA HIS A 111 2.28 -16.03 6.64
C HIS A 111 2.85 -17.40 6.29
N ALA A 112 4.18 -17.56 6.33
CA ALA A 112 4.83 -18.85 6.07
C ALA A 112 4.48 -19.92 7.11
N GLN A 113 4.18 -19.52 8.36
CA GLN A 113 3.85 -20.43 9.45
C GLN A 113 2.36 -20.83 9.50
N LEU A 114 1.44 -20.05 8.92
CA LEU A 114 -0.01 -20.24 9.08
C LEU A 114 -0.49 -21.68 8.80
N THR A 115 0.11 -22.35 7.81
CA THR A 115 -0.26 -23.72 7.40
C THR A 115 0.20 -24.77 8.40
N ALA A 116 1.34 -24.54 9.07
CA ALA A 116 1.92 -25.45 10.07
C ALA A 116 1.34 -25.25 11.49
N LEU A 117 0.76 -24.07 11.77
CA LEU A 117 0.19 -23.76 13.08
C LEU A 117 -1.16 -24.47 13.32
N GLY A 118 -1.37 -24.93 14.56
CA GLY A 118 -2.68 -25.43 15.02
C GLY A 118 -3.73 -24.32 15.15
N ARG A 119 -5.03 -24.69 15.23
CA ARG A 119 -6.17 -23.75 15.11
C ARG A 119 -6.07 -22.48 15.97
N LYS A 120 -5.75 -22.62 17.26
CA LYS A 120 -5.65 -21.47 18.19
C LYS A 120 -4.49 -20.54 17.82
N ALA A 121 -3.31 -21.09 17.57
CA ALA A 121 -2.12 -20.32 17.20
C ALA A 121 -2.29 -19.65 15.82
N ARG A 122 -2.93 -20.34 14.87
CA ARG A 122 -3.29 -19.78 13.56
C ARG A 122 -4.21 -18.57 13.69
N GLY A 123 -5.21 -18.63 14.57
CA GLY A 123 -6.09 -17.49 14.85
C GLY A 123 -5.34 -16.28 15.41
N ALA A 124 -4.44 -16.50 16.37
CA ALA A 124 -3.60 -15.44 16.92
C ALA A 124 -2.65 -14.83 15.87
N ALA A 125 -2.01 -15.67 15.06
CA ALA A 125 -1.15 -15.22 13.96
C ALA A 125 -1.92 -14.42 12.91
N ALA A 126 -3.14 -14.83 12.56
CA ALA A 126 -4.00 -14.08 11.63
C ALA A 126 -4.36 -12.70 12.16
N LEU A 127 -4.73 -12.57 13.44
CA LEU A 127 -4.98 -11.26 14.06
C LEU A 127 -3.72 -10.40 14.06
N ARG A 128 -2.57 -10.96 14.42
CA ARG A 128 -1.29 -10.24 14.40
C ARG A 128 -0.94 -9.73 13.00
N ILE A 129 -1.20 -10.51 11.94
CA ILE A 129 -1.00 -10.08 10.55
C ILE A 129 -1.87 -8.86 10.22
N LEU A 130 -3.12 -8.81 10.71
CA LEU A 130 -4.00 -7.65 10.51
C LEU A 130 -3.44 -6.42 11.23
N ASP A 131 -3.04 -6.57 12.50
CA ASP A 131 -2.44 -5.48 13.28
C ASP A 131 -1.16 -4.93 12.60
N ILE A 132 -0.32 -5.82 12.05
CA ILE A 132 0.85 -5.41 11.27
C ILE A 132 0.45 -4.62 10.02
N GLY A 133 -0.67 -4.98 9.37
CA GLY A 133 -1.21 -4.25 8.23
C GLY A 133 -1.53 -2.80 8.57
N ASP A 134 -2.25 -2.59 9.67
CA ASP A 134 -2.60 -1.25 10.16
C ASP A 134 -1.35 -0.43 10.51
N GLU A 135 -0.37 -1.06 11.17
CA GLU A 135 0.87 -0.41 11.57
C GLU A 135 1.77 -0.05 10.37
N VAL A 136 1.84 -0.90 9.35
CA VAL A 136 2.54 -0.59 8.09
C VAL A 136 1.89 0.61 7.40
N THR A 137 0.55 0.68 7.33
CA THR A 137 -0.14 1.85 6.77
C THR A 137 0.16 3.12 7.58
N ARG A 138 0.20 3.02 8.91
CA ARG A 138 0.57 4.16 9.78
C ARG A 138 2.00 4.65 9.48
N LEU A 139 2.97 3.74 9.40
CA LEU A 139 4.36 4.08 9.14
C LEU A 139 4.60 4.63 7.74
N LEU A 140 3.87 4.15 6.73
CA LEU A 140 3.95 4.71 5.37
C LEU A 140 3.49 6.18 5.34
N LYS A 141 2.38 6.52 6.01
CA LYS A 141 1.94 7.91 6.13
C LYS A 141 2.97 8.80 6.83
N LEU A 142 3.67 8.24 7.80
CA LEU A 142 4.70 8.94 8.55
C LEU A 142 5.99 9.08 7.73
N GLU A 143 6.35 8.09 6.91
CA GLU A 143 7.39 8.20 5.89
C GLU A 143 7.06 9.32 4.89
N ASP A 144 5.84 9.34 4.34
CA ASP A 144 5.37 10.38 3.42
C ASP A 144 5.46 11.78 4.05
N HIS A 145 5.07 11.91 5.32
CA HIS A 145 5.18 13.17 6.06
C HIS A 145 6.63 13.61 6.23
N VAL A 146 7.53 12.71 6.62
CA VAL A 146 8.96 13.03 6.78
C VAL A 146 9.57 13.44 5.43
N LEU A 147 9.19 12.79 4.33
CA LEU A 147 9.61 13.18 2.99
C LEU A 147 9.09 14.57 2.59
N ALA A 148 7.86 14.92 2.98
CA ALA A 148 7.25 16.21 2.66
C ALA A 148 7.74 17.37 3.54
N HIS A 149 8.04 17.11 4.82
CA HIS A 149 8.28 18.15 5.83
C HIS A 149 9.68 18.10 6.47
N GLY A 150 10.48 17.07 6.19
CA GLY A 150 11.84 16.89 6.72
C GLY A 150 11.92 16.43 8.18
N GLN A 151 10.79 16.30 8.88
CA GLN A 151 10.73 15.95 10.31
C GLN A 151 9.51 15.07 10.63
N LEU A 152 9.60 14.32 11.73
CA LEU A 152 8.45 13.59 12.27
C LEU A 152 7.32 14.55 12.67
N PRO A 153 6.04 14.13 12.55
CA PRO A 153 4.96 14.90 13.14
C PRO A 153 5.22 15.05 14.64
N ALA A 154 5.14 16.28 15.14
CA ALA A 154 5.35 16.61 16.55
C ALA A 154 4.22 16.02 17.41
N GLY A 155 4.28 14.72 17.67
CA GLY A 155 3.31 14.01 18.49
C GLY A 155 1.91 13.89 17.85
N PRO A 156 0.88 13.51 18.65
CA PRO A 156 -0.48 13.47 18.17
C PRO A 156 -0.91 14.86 17.72
N VAL A 157 -1.16 15.01 16.42
CA VAL A 157 -1.69 16.26 15.84
C VAL A 157 -2.88 16.70 16.67
N ALA A 158 -2.77 17.90 17.25
CA ALA A 158 -3.81 18.45 18.08
C ALA A 158 -5.10 18.51 17.26
N LEU A 159 -6.23 18.25 17.91
CA LEU A 159 -7.51 18.21 17.20
C LEU A 159 -7.82 19.54 16.49
N ALA A 160 -7.26 20.63 17.00
CA ALA A 160 -7.29 21.98 16.42
C ALA A 160 -6.62 22.08 15.04
N ASP A 161 -5.65 21.22 14.71
CA ASP A 161 -4.84 21.35 13.50
C ASP A 161 -5.30 20.43 12.36
N ILE A 162 -6.23 19.49 12.64
CA ILE A 162 -6.78 18.61 11.60
C ILE A 162 -7.73 19.39 10.70
N THR A 163 -7.42 19.41 9.41
CA THR A 163 -8.23 20.05 8.35
C THR A 163 -8.87 19.03 7.40
N ASP A 164 -8.31 17.83 7.26
CA ASP A 164 -8.85 16.78 6.39
C ASP A 164 -10.22 16.28 6.88
N GLU A 165 -11.23 16.35 6.00
CA GLU A 165 -12.61 16.01 6.35
C GLU A 165 -12.78 14.51 6.64
N GLY A 166 -12.10 13.65 5.87
CA GLY A 166 -12.12 12.21 6.08
C GLY A 166 -11.60 11.81 7.46
N GLU A 167 -10.47 12.40 7.85
CA GLU A 167 -9.87 12.22 9.17
C GLU A 167 -10.77 12.75 10.29
N LEU A 168 -11.39 13.92 10.12
CA LEU A 168 -12.36 14.46 11.07
C LEU A 168 -13.55 13.52 11.28
N ARG A 169 -14.17 13.00 10.20
CA ARG A 169 -15.28 12.04 10.29
C ARG A 169 -14.87 10.75 10.99
N ARG A 170 -13.70 10.21 10.65
CA ARG A 170 -13.15 9.01 11.30
C ARG A 170 -12.95 9.22 12.80
N ARG A 171 -12.33 10.34 13.19
CA ARG A 171 -12.02 10.67 14.58
C ARG A 171 -13.29 10.94 15.39
N LEU A 172 -14.30 11.57 14.79
CA LEU A 172 -15.63 11.73 15.39
C LEU A 172 -16.28 10.37 15.71
N SER A 173 -16.27 9.42 14.77
CA SER A 173 -16.80 8.07 14.99
C SER A 173 -16.11 7.38 16.18
N ASN A 174 -14.79 7.45 16.23
CA ASN A 174 -13.99 6.87 17.33
C ASN A 174 -14.32 7.51 18.69
N LEU A 175 -14.43 8.84 18.75
CA LEU A 175 -14.75 9.55 20.00
C LEU A 175 -16.18 9.27 20.46
N VAL A 176 -17.16 9.16 19.55
CA VAL A 176 -18.54 8.77 19.89
C VAL A 176 -18.57 7.36 20.49
N ALA A 177 -17.83 6.42 19.90
CA ALA A 177 -17.69 5.07 20.44
C ALA A 177 -17.00 5.07 21.82
N LEU A 178 -15.96 5.88 22.01
CA LEU A 178 -15.27 6.04 23.29
C LEU A 178 -16.20 6.64 24.35
N ARG A 179 -16.95 7.69 24.02
CA ARG A 179 -17.96 8.30 24.89
C ARG A 179 -18.97 7.27 25.39
N ALA A 180 -19.47 6.41 24.50
CA ALA A 180 -20.40 5.34 24.87
C ALA A 180 -19.79 4.33 25.85
N LYS A 181 -18.49 4.03 25.71
CA LYS A 181 -17.75 3.16 26.65
C LYS A 181 -17.51 3.84 27.99
N LEU A 182 -17.11 5.12 27.99
CA LEU A 182 -16.82 5.89 29.21
C LEU A 182 -18.08 6.09 30.06
N ARG A 183 -19.24 6.32 29.45
CA ARG A 183 -20.53 6.41 30.18
C ARG A 183 -20.88 5.14 30.95
N LYS A 184 -20.37 3.99 30.52
CA LYS A 184 -20.58 2.70 31.21
C LYS A 184 -19.50 2.39 32.25
N ASN A 185 -18.44 3.20 32.33
CA ASN A 185 -17.30 2.96 33.20
C ASN A 185 -17.08 4.13 34.17
N GLU A 186 -17.70 4.03 35.35
CA GLU A 186 -17.66 5.06 36.39
C GLU A 186 -16.23 5.44 36.82
N LYS A 187 -15.29 4.49 36.79
CA LYS A 187 -13.88 4.74 37.15
C LYS A 187 -13.19 5.75 36.22
N ARG A 188 -13.70 5.93 35.00
CA ARG A 188 -13.16 6.85 33.98
C ARG A 188 -14.13 8.00 33.65
N ALA A 189 -15.12 8.25 34.51
CA ALA A 189 -16.10 9.31 34.29
C ALA A 189 -15.46 10.71 34.14
N GLY A 190 -14.33 10.95 34.78
CA GLY A 190 -13.58 12.22 34.67
C GLY A 190 -13.04 12.54 33.28
N GLU A 191 -12.92 11.55 32.38
CA GLU A 191 -12.48 11.76 31.00
C GLU A 191 -13.62 12.21 30.06
N LEU A 192 -14.87 12.03 30.48
CA LEU A 192 -16.05 12.27 29.66
C LEU A 192 -16.16 13.72 29.16
N PRO A 193 -15.94 14.77 30.00
CA PRO A 193 -16.03 16.16 29.55
C PRO A 193 -15.03 16.50 28.43
N GLY A 194 -13.81 15.96 28.50
CA GLY A 194 -12.79 16.17 27.47
C GLY A 194 -13.19 15.55 26.13
N VAL A 195 -13.69 14.31 26.17
CA VAL A 195 -14.19 13.62 24.96
C VAL A 195 -15.39 14.34 24.34
N GLU A 196 -16.28 14.89 25.17
CA GLU A 196 -17.44 15.66 24.68
C GLU A 196 -17.00 16.99 24.03
N ALA A 197 -16.05 17.71 24.62
CA ALA A 197 -15.47 18.92 24.04
C ALA A 197 -14.80 18.65 22.67
N ASP A 198 -14.05 17.54 22.56
CA ASP A 198 -13.43 17.12 21.31
C ASP A 198 -14.47 16.78 20.22
N ILE A 199 -15.55 16.08 20.59
CA ILE A 199 -16.66 15.77 19.68
C ILE A 199 -17.28 17.06 19.11
N ASP A 200 -17.54 18.04 19.98
CA ASP A 200 -18.18 19.29 19.58
C ASP A 200 -17.24 20.16 18.72
N LEU A 201 -15.93 20.15 19.00
CA LEU A 201 -14.94 20.80 18.15
C LEU A 201 -14.95 20.23 16.73
N ILE A 202 -14.94 18.89 16.57
CA ILE A 202 -14.95 18.25 15.26
C ILE A 202 -16.24 18.55 14.50
N ARG A 203 -17.40 18.46 15.18
CA ARG A 203 -18.70 18.79 14.57
C ARG A 203 -18.73 20.22 14.06
N THR A 204 -18.17 21.16 14.83
CA THR A 204 -18.06 22.57 14.43
C THR A 204 -17.20 22.73 13.18
N LYS A 205 -16.08 22.02 13.09
CA LYS A 205 -15.22 22.03 11.90
C LYS A 205 -15.92 21.47 10.68
N LEU A 206 -16.55 20.29 10.80
CA LEU A 206 -17.27 19.66 9.69
C LEU A 206 -18.41 20.54 9.15
N ASN A 207 -19.17 21.19 10.03
CA ASN A 207 -20.26 22.08 9.63
C ASN A 207 -19.79 23.35 8.91
N ARG A 208 -18.55 23.81 9.15
CA ARG A 208 -17.97 24.98 8.45
C ARG A 208 -17.55 24.61 7.02
N THR A 209 -17.00 23.42 6.82
CA THR A 209 -16.54 22.96 5.50
C THR A 209 -17.68 22.79 4.49
N THR A 210 -18.88 22.43 4.94
CA THR A 210 -20.05 22.21 4.04
C THR A 210 -20.71 23.50 3.54
N ARG A 211 -20.34 24.68 4.06
CA ARG A 211 -21.00 25.96 3.72
C ARG A 211 -20.19 26.84 2.74
N VAL A 212 -19.10 26.33 2.18
CA VAL A 212 -18.26 26.99 1.16
C VAL A 212 -18.45 26.27 -0.16
#